data_AF-A0A844YLX5-F1
#
_entry.id   AF-A0A844YLX5-F1
#
_cell.length_a   1.000
_cell.length_b   1.000
_cell.length_c   1.000
_cell.angle_alpha   90.00
_cell.angle_beta   90.00
_cell.angle_gamma   90.00
#
_symmetry.space_group_name_H-M   'P 1'
#
loop_
_entity.id
_entity.type
_entity.pdbx_description
1 polymer ?
#
loop_
_entity_poly.entity_id
_entity_poly.type
_entity_poly.pdbx_seq_one_letter_code
_entity_poly.pdbx_strand_id
1 'polypeptide(L)'
;MPFLRLAGNAGLTFFSRLSSGYWNISDPTNGFTAISADAVQILPLHKIHERYFFESDLLFRLNIFGALVIDQPMEAIYGEEKSNLSITHSMLTFPLLHLRNFTKRVIYNYLLRNFDVASLSLLAGLLLLTFGLAFGISEWIESWRTGTPATPGTVMLSVTPVLVGFQLLLSFLHYDISKNPNQTMNARASSLTVLQKRIVKTSPDQD
;
A
#
# COMPACT_ATOMS: atom_id res chain seq x y z
N MET A 1 -16.78 19.17 -7.47
CA MET A 1 -17.18 17.75 -7.67
C MET A 1 -18.22 17.36 -6.61
N PRO A 2 -19.20 16.48 -6.91
CA PRO A 2 -20.17 15.98 -5.92
C PRO A 2 -19.48 15.23 -4.78
N PHE A 3 -19.93 15.41 -3.54
CA PHE A 3 -19.32 14.81 -2.33
C PHE A 3 -19.15 13.29 -2.43
N LEU A 4 -20.14 12.59 -3.00
CA LEU A 4 -20.10 11.14 -3.15
C LEU A 4 -18.99 10.65 -4.10
N ARG A 5 -18.69 11.43 -5.15
CA ARG A 5 -17.57 11.11 -6.07
C ARG A 5 -16.22 11.35 -5.40
N LEU A 6 -16.12 12.41 -4.59
CA LEU A 6 -14.90 12.70 -3.83
C LEU A 6 -14.60 11.59 -2.81
N ALA A 7 -15.62 11.15 -2.05
CA ALA A 7 -15.47 10.06 -1.09
C ALA A 7 -15.12 8.72 -1.76
N GLY A 8 -15.75 8.41 -2.90
CA GLY A 8 -15.44 7.22 -3.68
C GLY A 8 -13.99 7.20 -4.19
N ASN A 9 -13.54 8.31 -4.78
CA ASN A 9 -12.16 8.43 -5.25
C ASN A 9 -11.15 8.35 -4.09
N ALA A 10 -11.41 9.02 -2.97
CA ALA A 10 -10.55 8.96 -1.80
C ALA A 10 -10.43 7.54 -1.24
N GLY A 11 -11.54 6.79 -1.19
CA GLY A 11 -11.54 5.39 -0.78
C GLY A 11 -10.73 4.50 -1.74
N LEU A 12 -10.93 4.64 -3.05
CA LEU A 12 -10.19 3.89 -4.06
C LEU A 12 -8.69 4.18 -4.00
N THR A 13 -8.30 5.46 -3.89
CA THR A 13 -6.91 5.86 -3.69
C THR A 13 -6.34 5.24 -2.41
N PHE A 14 -7.08 5.25 -1.30
CA PHE A 14 -6.65 4.62 -0.06
C PHE A 14 -6.41 3.11 -0.22
N PHE A 15 -7.34 2.37 -0.82
CA PHE A 15 -7.17 0.93 -1.08
C PHE A 15 -5.99 0.65 -2.00
N SER A 16 -5.78 1.47 -3.02
CA SER A 16 -4.64 1.33 -3.92
C SER A 16 -3.31 1.61 -3.22
N ARG A 17 -3.22 2.65 -2.38
CA ARG A 17 -2.04 2.93 -1.53
C ARG A 17 -1.74 1.78 -0.58
N LEU A 18 -2.77 1.26 0.09
CA LEU A 18 -2.64 0.12 1.00
C LEU A 18 -2.14 -1.13 0.26
N SER A 19 -2.77 -1.44 -0.88
CA SER A 19 -2.46 -2.60 -1.73
C SER A 19 -1.07 -2.54 -2.34
N SER A 20 -0.70 -1.39 -2.91
CA SER A 20 0.57 -1.22 -3.61
C SER A 20 1.73 -0.94 -2.66
N GLY A 21 1.47 -0.30 -1.52
CA GLY A 21 2.49 0.17 -0.60
C GLY A 21 3.14 1.49 -0.98
N TYR A 22 2.68 2.17 -2.04
CA TYR A 22 3.11 3.52 -2.37
C TYR A 22 2.13 4.54 -1.82
N TRP A 23 2.43 5.09 -0.65
CA TRP A 23 1.50 6.00 0.04
C TRP A 23 1.56 7.45 -0.47
N ASN A 24 2.59 7.78 -1.24
CA ASN A 24 2.82 9.10 -1.83
C ASN A 24 2.09 9.32 -3.17
N ILE A 25 1.56 8.26 -3.81
CA ILE A 25 0.88 8.35 -5.10
C ILE A 25 -0.56 8.81 -4.91
N SER A 26 -0.99 9.84 -5.63
CA SER A 26 -2.31 10.45 -5.50
C SER A 26 -3.32 9.89 -6.50
N ASP A 27 -2.88 9.68 -7.74
CA ASP A 27 -3.69 9.04 -8.78
C ASP A 27 -2.99 7.81 -9.37
N PRO A 28 -3.20 6.63 -8.78
CA PRO A 28 -2.62 5.39 -9.28
C PRO A 28 -3.33 4.88 -10.55
N THR A 29 -4.38 5.55 -11.04
CA THR A 29 -5.23 5.10 -12.15
C THR A 29 -5.18 6.05 -13.35
N ASN A 30 -4.13 6.85 -13.45
CA ASN A 30 -3.99 7.91 -14.45
C ASN A 30 -3.76 7.39 -15.89
N GLY A 31 -3.50 6.10 -16.11
CA GLY A 31 -3.30 5.51 -17.45
C GLY A 31 -2.01 5.97 -18.18
N PHE A 32 -1.45 7.11 -17.83
CA PHE A 32 -0.14 7.60 -18.26
C PHE A 32 0.93 7.08 -17.28
N THR A 33 1.83 6.24 -17.77
CA THR A 33 2.94 5.71 -16.97
C THR A 33 4.19 5.62 -17.82
N ALA A 34 5.29 6.16 -17.31
CA ALA A 34 6.62 5.93 -17.85
C ALA A 34 7.38 4.97 -16.92
N ILE A 35 8.00 3.94 -17.49
CA ILE A 35 8.76 2.94 -16.75
C ILE A 35 10.13 2.73 -17.40
N SER A 36 11.18 2.64 -16.59
CA SER A 36 12.53 2.37 -17.10
C SER A 36 12.63 0.97 -17.70
N ALA A 37 13.48 0.82 -18.72
CA ALA A 37 13.74 -0.49 -19.33
C ALA A 37 14.27 -1.51 -18.30
N ASP A 38 15.14 -1.07 -17.38
CA ASP A 38 15.67 -1.90 -16.30
C ASP A 38 14.55 -2.47 -15.42
N ALA A 39 13.54 -1.67 -15.07
CA ALA A 39 12.39 -2.12 -14.27
C ALA A 39 11.50 -3.10 -15.05
N VAL A 40 11.30 -2.88 -16.35
CA VAL A 40 10.50 -3.79 -17.19
C VAL A 40 11.13 -5.17 -17.30
N GLN A 41 12.47 -5.25 -17.39
CA GLN A 41 13.19 -6.52 -17.52
C GLN A 41 13.05 -7.45 -16.31
N ILE A 42 12.90 -6.89 -15.11
CA ILE A 42 12.76 -7.68 -13.87
C ILE A 42 11.29 -8.00 -13.54
N LEU A 43 10.33 -7.28 -14.13
CA LEU A 43 8.92 -7.46 -13.86
C LEU A 43 8.37 -8.71 -14.58
N PRO A 44 7.62 -9.58 -13.88
CA PRO A 44 6.93 -10.69 -14.53
C PRO A 44 5.68 -10.18 -15.27
N LEU A 45 5.86 -9.62 -16.48
CA LEU A 45 4.82 -8.95 -17.26
C LEU A 45 3.57 -9.82 -17.49
N HIS A 46 3.77 -11.12 -17.75
CA HIS A 46 2.69 -12.10 -17.96
C HIS A 46 1.79 -12.32 -16.73
N LYS A 47 2.22 -11.89 -15.54
CA LYS A 47 1.42 -12.00 -14.32
C LYS A 47 0.62 -10.74 -14.03
N ILE A 48 0.91 -9.62 -14.70
CA ILE A 48 0.26 -8.34 -14.43
C ILE A 48 -1.22 -8.48 -14.80
N HIS A 49 -2.08 -8.01 -13.90
CA HIS A 49 -3.52 -8.03 -14.16
C HIS A 49 -3.87 -7.22 -15.42
N GLU A 50 -4.77 -7.73 -16.25
CA GLU A 50 -5.23 -7.03 -17.46
C GLU A 50 -6.37 -6.04 -17.15
N ARG A 51 -6.69 -5.14 -18.09
CA ARG A 51 -7.80 -4.17 -17.96
C ARG A 51 -7.62 -3.21 -16.77
N TYR A 52 -8.71 -2.79 -16.16
CA TYR A 52 -8.79 -1.68 -15.19
C TYR A 52 -8.07 -1.87 -13.84
N PHE A 53 -7.48 -3.04 -13.57
CA PHE A 53 -6.67 -3.26 -12.35
C PHE A 53 -5.16 -3.32 -12.66
N PHE A 54 -4.78 -3.08 -13.92
CA PHE A 54 -3.41 -3.15 -14.41
C PHE A 54 -2.47 -2.27 -13.59
N GLU A 55 -2.80 -0.99 -13.41
CA GLU A 55 -1.95 -0.01 -12.76
C GLU A 55 -1.74 -0.35 -11.28
N SER A 56 -2.81 -0.74 -10.60
CA SER A 56 -2.75 -1.16 -9.19
C SER A 56 -1.90 -2.43 -8.99
N ASP A 57 -1.99 -3.39 -9.92
CA ASP A 57 -1.18 -4.61 -9.88
C ASP A 57 0.28 -4.37 -10.28
N LEU A 58 0.52 -3.46 -11.23
CA LEU A 58 1.86 -3.02 -11.64
C LEU A 58 2.58 -2.34 -10.46
N LEU A 59 1.92 -1.40 -9.78
CA LEU A 59 2.45 -0.74 -8.59
C LEU A 59 2.77 -1.74 -7.48
N PHE A 60 1.86 -2.66 -7.17
CA PHE A 60 2.12 -3.74 -6.21
C PHE A 60 3.40 -4.54 -6.54
N ARG A 61 3.60 -4.91 -7.82
CA ARG A 61 4.79 -5.67 -8.23
C ARG A 61 6.06 -4.83 -8.14
N LEU A 62 6.01 -3.58 -8.56
CA LEU A 62 7.11 -2.64 -8.41
C LEU A 62 7.52 -2.52 -6.93
N ASN A 63 6.56 -2.49 -6.01
CA ASN A 63 6.83 -2.44 -4.57
C ASN A 63 7.53 -3.70 -4.05
N ILE A 64 7.13 -4.89 -4.52
CA ILE A 64 7.82 -6.16 -4.18
C ILE A 64 9.31 -6.09 -4.55
N PHE A 65 9.64 -5.49 -5.70
CA PHE A 65 11.03 -5.32 -6.13
C PHE A 65 11.73 -4.12 -5.47
N GLY A 66 11.01 -3.27 -4.74
CA GLY A 66 11.53 -2.05 -4.12
C GLY A 66 11.87 -0.95 -5.14
N ALA A 67 11.13 -0.90 -6.25
CA ALA A 67 11.30 0.16 -7.24
C ALA A 67 10.84 1.52 -6.68
N LEU A 68 11.43 2.60 -7.18
CA LEU A 68 10.99 3.96 -6.91
C LEU A 68 9.86 4.33 -7.87
N VAL A 69 8.76 4.85 -7.36
CA VAL A 69 7.65 5.40 -8.15
C VAL A 69 7.41 6.84 -7.70
N ILE A 70 7.31 7.74 -8.67
CA ILE A 70 7.09 9.17 -8.46
C ILE A 70 5.79 9.55 -9.18
N ASP A 71 4.94 10.30 -8.48
CA ASP A 71 3.75 10.90 -9.06
C ASP A 71 4.16 12.23 -9.72
N GLN A 72 3.92 12.36 -11.02
CA GLN A 72 4.21 13.58 -11.78
C GLN A 72 2.91 14.38 -11.93
N PRO A 73 2.83 15.62 -11.43
CA PRO A 73 1.63 16.43 -11.58
C PRO A 73 1.32 16.64 -13.07
N MET A 74 0.09 16.31 -13.45
CA MET A 74 -0.45 16.49 -14.79
C MET A 74 -1.85 17.08 -14.67
N GLU A 75 -2.17 18.06 -15.51
CA GLU A 75 -3.52 18.61 -15.59
C GLU A 75 -4.43 17.65 -16.35
N ALA A 76 -5.54 17.26 -15.74
CA ALA A 76 -6.51 16.35 -16.35
C ALA A 76 -7.40 17.13 -17.33
N ILE A 77 -7.24 16.85 -18.62
CA ILE A 77 -8.10 17.39 -19.68
C ILE A 77 -9.27 16.42 -19.88
N TYR A 78 -10.42 16.71 -19.28
CA TYR A 78 -11.63 15.92 -19.45
C TYR A 78 -12.40 16.37 -20.70
N GLY A 79 -12.56 15.46 -21.65
CA GLY A 79 -13.46 15.65 -22.80
C GLY A 79 -14.88 15.13 -22.55
N GLU A 80 -15.66 14.94 -23.62
CA GLU A 80 -17.02 14.37 -23.60
C GLU A 80 -17.04 12.83 -23.43
N GLU A 81 -15.96 12.27 -22.90
CA GLU A 81 -15.71 10.83 -22.87
C GLU A 81 -16.48 10.16 -21.73
N LYS A 82 -17.24 9.12 -22.05
CA LYS A 82 -17.95 8.31 -21.05
C LYS A 82 -17.06 7.16 -20.58
N SER A 83 -16.89 7.04 -19.27
CA SER A 83 -16.15 5.92 -18.68
C SER A 83 -16.81 4.58 -19.02
N ASN A 84 -16.03 3.68 -19.63
CA ASN A 84 -16.43 2.30 -19.92
C ASN A 84 -16.28 1.38 -18.68
N LEU A 85 -15.91 1.94 -17.53
CA LEU A 85 -15.77 1.20 -16.28
C LEU A 85 -17.15 0.93 -15.66
N SER A 86 -17.48 -0.34 -15.48
CA SER A 86 -18.65 -0.72 -14.69
C SER A 86 -18.40 -0.44 -13.21
N ILE A 87 -19.12 0.52 -12.65
CA ILE A 87 -19.00 0.93 -11.24
C ILE A 87 -19.32 -0.26 -10.32
N THR A 88 -20.42 -0.96 -10.56
CA THR A 88 -20.88 -2.09 -9.73
C THR A 88 -19.88 -3.24 -9.74
N HIS A 89 -19.38 -3.61 -10.93
CA HIS A 89 -18.41 -4.70 -11.05
C HIS A 89 -17.08 -4.35 -10.36
N SER A 90 -16.62 -3.10 -10.52
CA SER A 90 -15.36 -2.64 -9.93
C SER A 90 -15.46 -2.56 -8.40
N MET A 91 -16.60 -2.09 -7.87
CA MET A 91 -16.84 -1.99 -6.43
C MET A 91 -16.80 -3.35 -5.71
N LEU A 92 -17.20 -4.44 -6.39
CA LEU A 92 -17.14 -5.80 -5.82
C LEU A 92 -15.79 -6.49 -6.07
N THR A 93 -15.19 -6.26 -7.23
CA THR A 93 -13.98 -6.99 -7.65
C THR A 93 -12.70 -6.38 -7.08
N PHE A 94 -12.58 -5.06 -7.09
CA PHE A 94 -11.34 -4.37 -6.73
C PHE A 94 -10.95 -4.55 -5.26
N PRO A 95 -11.86 -4.52 -4.29
CA PRO A 95 -11.49 -4.74 -2.88
C PRO A 95 -10.83 -6.11 -2.67
N LEU A 96 -11.31 -7.16 -3.34
CA LEU A 96 -10.73 -8.50 -3.26
C LEU A 96 -9.34 -8.56 -3.90
N LEU A 97 -9.16 -7.91 -5.05
CA LEU A 97 -7.86 -7.83 -5.72
C LEU A 97 -6.85 -7.01 -4.91
N HIS A 98 -7.26 -5.89 -4.33
CA HIS A 98 -6.44 -5.08 -3.43
C HIS A 98 -6.07 -5.84 -2.16
N LEU A 99 -7.01 -6.58 -1.55
CA LEU A 99 -6.72 -7.42 -0.39
C LEU A 99 -5.71 -8.52 -0.75
N ARG A 100 -5.85 -9.16 -1.91
CA ARG A 100 -4.89 -10.17 -2.40
C ARG A 100 -3.49 -9.57 -2.54
N ASN A 101 -3.38 -8.39 -3.14
CA ASN A 101 -2.11 -7.71 -3.35
C ASN A 101 -1.49 -7.24 -2.02
N PHE A 102 -2.30 -6.65 -1.13
CA PHE A 102 -1.90 -6.29 0.22
C PHE A 102 -1.33 -7.49 0.99
N THR A 103 -2.08 -8.61 1.06
CA THR A 103 -1.63 -9.80 1.78
C THR A 103 -0.34 -10.37 1.21
N LYS A 104 -0.21 -10.46 -0.13
CA LYS A 104 1.02 -10.91 -0.78
C LYS A 104 2.20 -9.97 -0.48
N ARG A 105 1.97 -8.65 -0.53
CA ARG A 105 2.97 -7.63 -0.23
C ARG A 105 3.47 -7.75 1.19
N VAL A 106 2.54 -7.87 2.15
CA VAL A 106 2.84 -7.99 3.57
C VAL A 106 3.65 -9.25 3.85
N ILE A 107 3.18 -10.41 3.37
CA ILE A 107 3.90 -11.68 3.55
C ILE A 107 5.29 -11.61 2.93
N TYR A 108 5.40 -11.15 1.68
CA TYR A 108 6.70 -11.15 1.00
C TYR A 108 7.67 -10.15 1.60
N ASN A 109 7.27 -8.90 1.82
CA ASN A 109 8.19 -7.85 2.26
C ASN A 109 8.59 -7.95 3.74
N TYR A 110 7.67 -8.40 4.60
CA TYR A 110 7.88 -8.42 6.06
C TYR A 110 8.17 -9.82 6.60
N LEU A 111 7.51 -10.87 6.09
CA LEU A 111 7.72 -12.21 6.63
C LEU A 111 8.82 -12.99 5.89
N LEU A 112 8.99 -12.78 4.58
CA LEU A 112 9.93 -13.56 3.78
C LEU A 112 11.23 -12.83 3.43
N ARG A 113 11.14 -11.56 2.98
CA ARG A 113 12.29 -10.79 2.48
C ARG A 113 13.11 -10.19 3.61
N ASN A 114 12.47 -9.44 4.51
CA ASN A 114 13.13 -8.71 5.59
C ASN A 114 12.32 -8.82 6.87
N PHE A 115 12.75 -9.69 7.79
CA PHE A 115 12.14 -9.79 9.11
C PHE A 115 12.66 -8.66 10.01
N ASP A 116 11.84 -7.66 10.25
CA ASP A 116 12.16 -6.45 11.02
C ASP A 116 11.20 -6.23 12.20
N VAL A 117 11.39 -5.12 12.94
CA VAL A 117 10.54 -4.77 14.09
C VAL A 117 9.06 -4.67 13.69
N ALA A 118 8.77 -4.21 12.48
CA ALA A 118 7.39 -4.14 12.00
C ALA A 118 6.77 -5.53 11.80
N SER A 119 7.57 -6.50 11.38
CA SER A 119 7.16 -7.90 11.23
C SER A 119 6.79 -8.52 12.59
N LEU A 120 7.57 -8.22 13.63
CA LEU A 120 7.25 -8.61 15.01
C LEU A 120 5.97 -7.92 15.51
N SER A 121 5.83 -6.62 15.30
CA SER A 121 4.63 -5.87 15.67
C SER A 121 3.37 -6.40 14.97
N LEU A 122 3.47 -6.79 13.70
CA LEU A 122 2.37 -7.40 12.96
C LEU A 122 1.95 -8.73 13.58
N LEU A 123 2.90 -9.65 13.79
CA LEU A 123 2.61 -10.99 14.30
C LEU A 123 2.10 -10.96 15.76
N ALA A 124 2.79 -10.22 16.63
CA ALA A 124 2.37 -10.05 18.01
C ALA A 124 1.05 -9.28 18.12
N GLY A 125 0.85 -8.26 17.28
CA GLY A 125 -0.39 -7.50 17.18
C GLY A 125 -1.57 -8.36 16.81
N LEU A 126 -1.45 -9.17 15.74
CA LEU A 126 -2.48 -10.12 15.34
C LEU A 126 -2.76 -11.16 16.42
N LEU A 127 -1.73 -11.71 17.05
CA LEU A 127 -1.88 -12.72 18.11
C LEU A 127 -2.63 -12.16 19.32
N LEU A 128 -2.21 -10.99 19.83
CA LEU A 128 -2.84 -10.38 21.00
C LEU A 128 -4.28 -9.93 20.70
N LEU A 129 -4.53 -9.40 19.51
CA LEU A 129 -5.86 -8.94 19.11
C LEU A 129 -6.83 -10.10 18.92
N THR A 130 -6.39 -11.18 18.27
CA THR A 130 -7.20 -12.41 18.11
C THR A 130 -7.45 -13.10 19.45
N PHE A 131 -6.43 -13.21 20.30
CA PHE A 131 -6.57 -13.75 21.65
C PHE A 131 -7.57 -12.94 22.49
N GLY A 132 -7.37 -11.61 22.58
CA GLY A 132 -8.22 -10.75 23.39
C GLY A 132 -9.67 -10.71 22.91
N LEU A 133 -9.90 -10.69 21.59
CA LEU A 133 -11.25 -10.78 21.03
C LEU A 133 -11.89 -12.14 21.27
N ALA A 134 -11.18 -13.24 21.04
CA ALA A 134 -11.71 -14.59 21.25
C ALA A 134 -12.09 -14.80 22.73
N PHE A 135 -11.20 -14.42 23.64
CA PHE A 135 -11.43 -14.49 25.08
C PHE A 135 -12.58 -13.56 25.52
N GLY A 136 -12.61 -12.32 25.04
CA GLY A 136 -13.68 -11.38 25.33
C GLY A 136 -15.05 -11.86 24.86
N ILE A 137 -15.12 -12.42 23.65
CA ILE A 137 -16.36 -12.98 23.09
C ILE A 137 -16.80 -14.21 23.89
N SER A 138 -15.88 -15.12 24.28
CA SER A 138 -16.24 -16.29 25.07
C SER A 138 -16.79 -15.91 26.44
N GLU A 139 -16.14 -14.99 27.15
CA GLU A 139 -16.59 -14.51 28.46
C GLU A 139 -17.90 -13.72 28.37
N TRP A 140 -18.10 -12.96 27.29
CA TRP A 140 -19.37 -12.27 27.06
C TRP A 140 -20.52 -13.27 26.84
N ILE A 141 -20.31 -14.31 26.04
CA ILE A 141 -21.30 -15.37 25.84
C ILE A 141 -21.61 -16.08 27.16
N GLU A 142 -20.61 -16.36 27.99
CA GLU A 142 -20.80 -17.01 29.28
C GLU A 142 -21.56 -16.13 30.28
N SER A 143 -21.20 -14.85 30.37
CA SER A 143 -21.89 -13.87 31.20
C SER A 143 -23.36 -13.70 30.77
N TRP A 144 -23.62 -13.69 29.46
CA TRP A 144 -24.98 -13.65 28.91
C TRP A 144 -25.80 -14.88 29.29
N ARG A 145 -25.21 -16.09 29.25
CA ARG A 145 -25.89 -17.35 29.57
C ARG A 145 -26.17 -17.51 31.06
N THR A 146 -25.21 -17.14 31.90
CA THR A 146 -25.28 -17.35 33.35
C THR A 146 -25.95 -16.20 34.10
N GLY A 147 -26.07 -15.03 33.46
CA GLY A 147 -26.52 -13.79 34.12
C GLY A 147 -25.51 -13.25 35.14
N THR A 148 -24.33 -13.85 35.25
CA THR A 148 -23.28 -13.42 36.18
C THR A 148 -22.37 -12.40 35.49
N PRO A 149 -22.18 -11.20 36.07
CA PRO A 149 -21.27 -10.21 35.49
C PRO A 149 -19.82 -10.69 35.54
N ALA A 150 -19.07 -10.46 34.45
CA ALA A 150 -17.63 -10.74 34.41
C ALA A 150 -16.87 -9.89 35.44
N THR A 151 -15.87 -10.49 36.09
CA THR A 151 -15.03 -9.76 37.05
C THR A 151 -14.17 -8.71 36.34
N PRO A 152 -13.72 -7.64 37.02
CA PRO A 152 -12.81 -6.67 36.43
C PRO A 152 -11.53 -7.30 35.86
N GLY A 153 -10.98 -8.33 36.51
CA GLY A 153 -9.79 -9.05 36.03
C GLY A 153 -10.03 -9.77 34.70
N THR A 154 -11.19 -10.42 34.55
CA THR A 154 -11.62 -11.05 33.30
C THR A 154 -11.73 -10.03 32.17
N VAL A 155 -12.38 -8.89 32.44
CA VAL A 155 -12.49 -7.82 31.44
C VAL A 155 -11.11 -7.30 31.03
N MET A 156 -10.19 -7.12 31.98
CA MET A 156 -8.82 -6.66 31.67
C MET A 156 -8.03 -7.68 30.84
N LEU A 157 -8.19 -8.99 31.07
CA LEU A 157 -7.55 -10.03 30.26
C LEU A 157 -8.04 -10.07 28.80
N SER A 158 -9.23 -9.54 28.52
CA SER A 158 -9.72 -9.31 27.17
C SER A 158 -9.21 -7.98 26.60
N VAL A 159 -9.47 -6.89 27.31
CA VAL A 159 -9.26 -5.52 26.81
C VAL A 159 -7.79 -5.17 26.65
N THR A 160 -6.91 -5.57 27.59
CA THR A 160 -5.49 -5.22 27.53
C THR A 160 -4.79 -5.82 26.30
N PRO A 161 -4.92 -7.12 25.99
CA PRO A 161 -4.40 -7.67 24.74
C PRO A 161 -4.99 -7.03 23.48
N VAL A 162 -6.30 -6.70 23.47
CA VAL A 162 -6.92 -5.99 22.33
C VAL A 162 -6.27 -4.61 22.12
N LEU A 163 -6.12 -3.82 23.18
CA LEU A 163 -5.53 -2.48 23.10
C LEU A 163 -4.06 -2.52 22.68
N VAL A 164 -3.26 -3.40 23.30
CA VAL A 164 -1.83 -3.55 22.95
C VAL A 164 -1.69 -4.11 21.54
N GLY A 165 -2.50 -5.11 21.18
CA GLY A 165 -2.50 -5.70 19.84
C GLY A 165 -2.83 -4.67 18.77
N PHE A 166 -3.87 -3.86 18.99
CA PHE A 166 -4.23 -2.75 18.11
C PHE A 166 -3.10 -1.72 17.97
N GLN A 167 -2.45 -1.34 19.08
CA GLN A 167 -1.33 -0.40 19.05
C GLN A 167 -0.13 -0.94 18.27
N LEU A 168 0.16 -2.24 18.37
CA LEU A 168 1.21 -2.89 17.58
C LEU A 168 0.88 -2.91 16.08
N LEU A 169 -0.39 -3.14 15.71
CA LEU A 169 -0.83 -3.04 14.31
C LEU A 169 -0.73 -1.61 13.77
N LEU A 170 -1.07 -0.60 14.58
CA LEU A 170 -0.85 0.80 14.20
C LEU A 170 0.64 1.12 14.04
N SER A 171 1.50 0.58 14.91
CA SER A 171 2.95 0.71 14.78
C SER A 171 3.46 0.09 13.49
N PHE A 172 2.97 -1.11 13.12
CA PHE A 172 3.27 -1.74 11.83
C PHE A 172 2.83 -0.85 10.66
N LEU A 173 1.60 -0.33 10.68
CA LEU A 173 1.09 0.53 9.62
C LEU A 173 1.92 1.82 9.48
N HIS A 174 2.28 2.44 10.60
CA HIS A 174 3.14 3.61 10.62
C HIS A 174 4.50 3.33 9.98
N TYR A 175 5.09 2.18 10.32
CA TYR A 175 6.35 1.75 9.72
C TYR A 175 6.21 1.51 8.21
N ASP A 176 5.14 0.83 7.76
CA ASP A 176 4.87 0.60 6.34
C ASP A 176 4.74 1.90 5.54
N ILE A 177 4.06 2.90 6.11
CA ILE A 177 3.96 4.24 5.53
C ILE A 177 5.32 4.94 5.49
N SER A 178 6.14 4.80 6.52
CA SER A 178 7.46 5.44 6.59
C SER A 178 8.49 4.84 5.63
N LYS A 179 8.33 3.54 5.29
CA LYS A 179 9.25 2.76 4.46
C LYS A 179 9.12 3.05 2.96
N ASN A 180 8.19 3.93 2.54
CA ASN A 180 8.06 4.33 1.14
C ASN A 180 9.44 4.66 0.55
N PRO A 181 9.80 4.09 -0.60
CA PRO A 181 11.04 4.44 -1.29
C PRO A 181 10.98 5.93 -1.67
N ASN A 182 11.47 6.81 -0.80
CA ASN A 182 11.43 8.27 -1.00
C ASN A 182 12.74 8.82 -1.54
N GLN A 183 13.75 7.97 -1.72
CA GLN A 183 15.04 8.36 -2.23
C GLN A 183 15.43 7.39 -3.32
N THR A 184 15.78 7.95 -4.48
CA THR A 184 16.55 7.25 -5.49
C THR A 184 17.71 6.55 -4.77
N MET A 185 17.84 5.23 -4.94
CA MET A 185 19.16 4.62 -4.84
C MET A 185 20.00 5.23 -5.97
N ASN A 186 20.53 6.43 -5.73
CA ASN A 186 21.38 7.19 -6.62
C ASN A 186 22.74 6.48 -6.71
N ALA A 187 22.77 5.35 -7.42
CA ALA A 187 24.02 4.76 -7.91
C ALA A 187 24.31 5.19 -9.36
N ARG A 188 23.37 5.85 -10.07
CA ARG A 188 23.54 6.24 -11.48
C ARG A 188 23.21 7.71 -11.83
N ALA A 189 22.62 8.48 -10.93
CA ALA A 189 22.40 9.92 -11.18
C ALA A 189 23.70 10.74 -11.13
N SER A 190 24.69 10.29 -10.37
CA SER A 190 26.03 10.88 -10.30
C SER A 190 26.72 10.89 -11.68
N SER A 191 26.48 9.86 -12.49
CA SER A 191 27.03 9.76 -13.85
C SER A 191 26.38 10.73 -14.85
N LEU A 192 25.09 11.07 -14.67
CA LEU A 192 24.39 12.00 -15.57
C LEU A 192 24.75 13.45 -15.28
N THR A 193 24.94 13.83 -14.01
CA THR A 193 25.46 15.16 -13.66
C THR A 193 26.90 15.37 -14.15
N VAL A 194 27.73 14.31 -14.15
CA VAL A 194 29.09 14.35 -14.70
C VAL A 194 29.07 14.47 -16.23
N LEU A 195 28.15 13.81 -16.92
CA LEU A 195 28.01 13.90 -18.38
C LEU A 195 27.48 15.28 -18.83
N GLN A 196 26.51 15.85 -18.10
CA GLN A 196 25.99 17.19 -18.41
C GLN A 196 27.06 18.28 -18.24
N LYS A 197 27.91 18.16 -17.20
CA LYS A 197 29.07 19.06 -17.00
C LYS A 197 30.15 18.93 -18.06
N ARG A 198 30.26 17.76 -18.72
CA ARG A 198 31.22 17.54 -19.82
C ARG A 198 30.73 18.13 -21.15
N ILE A 199 29.44 18.01 -21.45
CA ILE A 199 28.85 18.53 -22.69
C ILE A 199 28.85 20.06 -22.73
N VAL A 200 28.62 20.72 -21.58
CA VAL A 200 28.65 22.20 -21.48
C VAL A 200 30.08 22.76 -21.58
N LYS A 201 31.12 21.98 -21.28
CA LYS A 201 32.52 22.43 -21.38
C LYS A 201 33.15 22.26 -22.77
N THR A 202 32.44 21.64 -23.72
CA THR A 202 32.95 21.34 -25.07
C THR A 202 32.25 22.11 -26.18
N SER A 203 31.45 23.14 -25.87
CA SER A 203 31.06 24.13 -26.87
C SER A 203 32.03 25.30 -26.80
N PRO A 204 33.00 25.44 -27.73
CA PRO A 204 33.68 26.71 -27.90
C PRO A 204 32.64 27.68 -28.47
N ASP A 205 32.40 28.77 -27.74
CA ASP A 205 31.95 30.02 -28.36
C ASP A 205 32.92 30.31 -29.52
N GLN A 206 32.42 30.29 -30.75
CA GLN A 206 33.05 30.99 -31.86
C GLN A 206 31.97 31.80 -32.57
N ASP A 207 32.06 33.10 -32.31
CA ASP A 207 31.66 34.19 -33.21
C ASP A 207 32.24 34.02 -34.63
#